data_AF-A0A2D7B6E3-F1
#
_entry.id   AF-A0A2D7B6E3-F1
#
_cell.length_a   1.000
_cell.length_b   1.000
_cell.length_c   1.000
_cell.angle_alpha   90.00
_cell.angle_beta   90.00
_cell.angle_gamma   90.00
#
_symmetry.space_group_name_H-M   'P 1'
#
loop_
_entity.id
_entity.type
_entity.pdbx_description
1 polymer ?
#
loop_
_entity_poly.entity_id
_entity_poly.type
_entity_poly.pdbx_seq_one_letter_code
_entity_poly.pdbx_strand_id
1 'polypeptide(L)'
;MNKPLLIIICDFLLISLLSLARFDQQAPAESDESELTEVDEVQGAQDMMEALKMALEEERQSKDVLSRELQSMQDSLQNKETVLAEKEIRIESIENNLEKVERKASQLQRDRTMLKQQYDDTQKNVAFLQEQYVSVKNEAKQLQQNLSTSTVQANDSRARLETIQSELQVRRLEAKQMQGKMDALEKERKAAEEQKFQLALELKQSQTAEVIIREYYDAAKDEIRVARADVEYSREQVAGAKEEVAVVREEKERIQDHADALAVGVENLTAKSEEIREDIRSNTPLAANTIFNDFVENRITTRFFAARSGLFGQAINKESETNSVLLSDGDTIYALYHVEGTPFRIWQGESNWEQLTGVVNRSQKAYSVALMSCIEADPRILVVPVGAKQANVLGGKIYNLAENPFKFQQAVLVGAQNGYYGEAEFKLDPQNPDYVKMEKQAFRKLVGKFSPSRGDLVFSKTGELLGIMVNDTHCVVLKSIKTTTKFKFGNNVLSEQTGGIMASQKFIMNSLPIHLQ
;
A
#
# COMPACT_ATOMS: atom_id res chain seq x y z
N MET A 1 -35.77 50.50 47.63
CA MET A 1 -36.13 51.33 48.80
C MET A 1 -36.45 50.41 49.96
N ASN A 2 -35.60 50.37 50.99
CA ASN A 2 -35.66 49.33 52.02
C ASN A 2 -36.45 49.81 53.25
N LYS A 3 -37.57 49.12 53.53
CA LYS A 3 -38.40 49.29 54.74
C LYS A 3 -37.62 49.45 56.07
N PRO A 4 -36.53 48.72 56.36
CA PRO A 4 -35.78 48.95 57.61
C PRO A 4 -35.16 50.34 57.76
N LEU A 5 -34.80 51.03 56.67
CA LEU A 5 -34.21 52.38 56.79
C LEU A 5 -35.25 53.42 57.25
N LEU A 6 -36.52 53.24 56.86
CA LEU A 6 -37.62 54.11 57.26
C LEU A 6 -37.95 53.96 58.75
N ILE A 7 -37.88 52.73 59.28
CA ILE A 7 -38.15 52.43 60.70
C ILE A 7 -37.12 53.13 61.60
N ILE A 8 -35.83 53.06 61.24
CA ILE A 8 -34.74 53.68 62.02
C ILE A 8 -34.86 55.22 62.05
N ILE A 9 -35.29 55.85 60.95
CA ILE A 9 -35.48 57.30 60.89
C ILE A 9 -36.69 57.75 61.75
N CYS A 10 -37.79 56.99 61.74
CA CYS A 10 -38.96 57.31 62.57
C CYS A 10 -38.66 57.21 64.07
N ASP A 11 -37.88 56.21 64.50
CA ASP A 11 -37.54 56.01 65.92
C ASP A 11 -36.67 57.16 66.47
N PHE A 12 -35.68 57.59 65.69
CA PHE A 12 -34.79 58.71 66.07
C PHE A 12 -35.56 60.05 66.17
N LEU A 13 -36.58 60.23 65.34
CA LEU A 13 -37.43 61.41 65.30
C LEU A 13 -38.46 61.42 66.45
N LEU A 14 -38.99 60.25 66.84
CA LEU A 14 -39.85 60.11 68.02
C LEU A 14 -39.10 60.37 69.34
N ILE A 15 -37.88 59.85 69.50
CA ILE A 15 -37.07 60.07 70.72
C ILE A 15 -36.66 61.54 70.85
N SER A 16 -36.35 62.21 69.75
CA SER A 16 -36.03 63.65 69.73
C SER A 16 -37.25 64.55 70.03
N LEU A 17 -38.46 64.08 69.73
CA LEU A 17 -39.71 64.78 70.09
C LEU A 17 -40.08 64.60 71.57
N LEU A 18 -39.70 63.47 72.18
CA LEU A 18 -40.03 63.17 73.57
C LEU A 18 -39.16 63.95 74.58
N SER A 19 -37.95 64.36 74.21
CA SER A 19 -37.03 65.12 75.07
C SER A 19 -37.26 66.63 75.05
N LEU A 20 -37.98 67.16 74.06
CA LEU A 20 -38.21 68.60 73.89
C LEU A 20 -39.50 69.13 74.55
N ALA A 21 -40.31 68.25 75.17
CA ALA A 21 -41.68 68.56 75.57
C ALA A 21 -42.01 68.14 77.02
N ARG A 22 -41.42 68.83 78.02
CA ARG A 22 -42.04 69.11 79.33
C ARG A 22 -41.21 70.13 80.14
N PHE A 23 -41.77 71.31 80.32
CA PHE A 23 -41.41 72.27 81.35
C PHE A 23 -42.63 72.51 82.25
N ASP A 24 -42.39 72.64 83.56
CA ASP A 24 -42.72 73.80 84.42
C ASP A 24 -43.32 73.43 85.81
N GLN A 25 -43.24 74.41 86.73
CA GLN A 25 -43.43 74.41 88.19
C GLN A 25 -42.15 74.12 89.01
N GLN A 26 -41.68 75.02 89.90
CA GLN A 26 -42.16 76.39 90.19
C GLN A 26 -41.07 77.17 90.96
N ALA A 27 -40.93 78.47 90.70
CA ALA A 27 -40.17 79.41 91.52
C ALA A 27 -40.94 80.74 91.65
N PRO A 28 -41.07 81.33 92.85
CA PRO A 28 -41.60 82.68 93.01
C PRO A 28 -40.50 83.71 93.30
N ALA A 29 -40.54 84.83 92.58
CA ALA A 29 -40.17 86.14 93.09
C ALA A 29 -41.35 86.67 93.97
N GLU A 30 -41.31 87.78 94.70
CA GLU A 30 -40.38 88.92 94.74
C GLU A 30 -40.44 89.60 96.14
N SER A 31 -40.04 90.87 96.26
CA SER A 31 -39.88 91.66 97.51
C SER A 31 -41.17 92.20 98.15
N ASP A 32 -41.10 92.65 99.41
CA ASP A 32 -41.19 94.09 99.77
C ASP A 32 -41.03 94.38 101.28
N GLU A 33 -40.90 95.67 101.62
CA GLU A 33 -40.25 96.24 102.82
C GLU A 33 -41.20 96.56 104.01
N SER A 34 -40.65 96.73 105.23
CA SER A 34 -40.63 98.02 105.97
C SER A 34 -40.39 97.89 107.49
N GLU A 35 -39.45 98.71 108.02
CA GLU A 35 -39.50 99.51 109.29
C GLU A 35 -39.90 98.89 110.65
N LEU A 36 -39.40 99.25 111.85
CA LEU A 36 -38.41 100.22 112.43
C LEU A 36 -37.92 99.57 113.77
N THR A 37 -36.84 99.97 114.45
CA THR A 37 -36.72 101.14 115.37
C THR A 37 -35.29 101.32 115.92
N GLU A 38 -35.05 102.44 116.61
CA GLU A 38 -33.76 103.07 116.89
C GLU A 38 -32.94 102.56 118.11
N VAL A 39 -31.62 102.80 118.00
CA VAL A 39 -30.60 103.24 118.97
C VAL A 39 -30.98 103.37 120.47
N ASP A 40 -30.08 102.89 121.34
CA ASP A 40 -29.66 103.68 122.53
C ASP A 40 -28.15 103.45 122.84
N GLU A 41 -27.54 104.35 123.62
CA GLU A 41 -26.09 104.58 123.72
C GLU A 41 -25.56 104.46 125.17
N VAL A 42 -24.24 104.24 125.36
CA VAL A 42 -23.49 104.35 126.66
C VAL A 42 -23.77 103.17 127.64
N GLN A 43 -22.83 102.47 128.31
CA GLN A 43 -21.54 102.83 128.94
C GLN A 43 -20.69 101.57 129.26
N GLY A 44 -19.35 101.68 129.38
CA GLY A 44 -18.54 100.71 130.15
C GLY A 44 -17.33 100.09 129.43
N ALA A 45 -16.11 100.52 129.77
CA ALA A 45 -14.87 100.09 129.11
C ALA A 45 -14.32 98.72 129.57
N GLN A 46 -15.20 97.72 129.75
CA GLN A 46 -14.83 96.37 130.19
C GLN A 46 -15.17 95.29 129.14
N ASP A 47 -16.24 95.50 128.37
CA ASP A 47 -16.78 94.51 127.40
C ASP A 47 -15.97 94.43 126.11
N MET A 48 -15.17 95.45 125.77
CA MET A 48 -14.34 95.45 124.56
C MET A 48 -13.32 94.29 124.53
N MET A 49 -12.86 93.85 125.70
CA MET A 49 -11.98 92.67 125.80
C MET A 49 -12.74 91.35 125.67
N GLU A 50 -14.04 91.33 125.97
CA GLU A 50 -14.90 90.16 125.80
C GLU A 50 -15.39 90.06 124.35
N ALA A 51 -15.71 91.18 123.71
CA ALA A 51 -15.96 91.29 122.27
C ALA A 51 -14.73 90.94 121.43
N LEU A 52 -13.52 91.38 121.80
CA LEU A 52 -12.29 90.97 121.11
C LEU A 52 -11.96 89.48 121.32
N LYS A 53 -12.30 88.89 122.48
CA LYS A 53 -12.20 87.43 122.67
C LYS A 53 -13.23 86.68 121.82
N MET A 54 -14.46 87.19 121.73
CA MET A 54 -15.52 86.61 120.91
C MET A 54 -15.17 86.68 119.42
N ALA A 55 -14.70 87.82 118.93
CA ALA A 55 -14.25 87.99 117.54
C ALA A 55 -13.00 87.15 117.20
N LEU A 56 -12.05 87.00 118.14
CA LEU A 56 -10.89 86.12 117.95
C LEU A 56 -11.29 84.63 117.93
N GLU A 57 -12.27 84.24 118.75
CA GLU A 57 -12.81 82.88 118.75
C GLU A 57 -13.69 82.63 117.51
N GLU A 58 -14.39 83.64 117.00
CA GLU A 58 -15.13 83.59 115.73
C GLU A 58 -14.19 83.53 114.51
N GLU A 59 -13.11 84.30 114.48
CA GLU A 59 -12.05 84.19 113.46
C GLU A 59 -11.40 82.79 113.51
N ARG A 60 -11.16 82.27 114.71
CA ARG A 60 -10.64 80.90 114.91
C ARG A 60 -11.61 79.84 114.41
N GLN A 61 -12.91 79.97 114.72
CA GLN A 61 -13.95 79.08 114.20
C GLN A 61 -14.09 79.18 112.68
N SER A 62 -14.00 80.39 112.11
CA SER A 62 -14.01 80.63 110.66
C SER A 62 -12.81 79.98 109.98
N LYS A 63 -11.61 80.12 110.55
CA LYS A 63 -10.38 79.44 110.10
C LYS A 63 -10.46 77.92 110.23
N ASP A 64 -11.09 77.41 111.28
CA ASP A 64 -11.33 75.99 111.47
C ASP A 64 -12.38 75.44 110.49
N VAL A 65 -13.38 76.25 110.08
CA VAL A 65 -14.31 75.91 109.00
C VAL A 65 -13.60 75.92 107.64
N LEU A 66 -12.89 77.00 107.31
CA LEU A 66 -12.19 77.15 106.03
C LEU A 66 -11.09 76.07 105.84
N SER A 67 -10.40 75.67 106.90
CA SER A 67 -9.43 74.57 106.84
C SER A 67 -10.10 73.20 106.65
N ARG A 68 -11.29 72.96 107.22
CA ARG A 68 -12.10 71.76 106.92
C ARG A 68 -12.63 71.78 105.49
N GLU A 69 -13.05 72.93 104.97
CA GLU A 69 -13.49 73.07 103.56
C GLU A 69 -12.33 72.85 102.60
N LEU A 70 -11.15 73.44 102.85
CA LEU A 70 -9.94 73.21 102.06
C LEU A 70 -9.50 71.74 102.11
N GLN A 71 -9.53 71.10 103.28
CA GLN A 71 -9.26 69.67 103.40
C GLN A 71 -10.29 68.84 102.60
N SER A 72 -11.58 69.13 102.73
CA SER A 72 -12.64 68.44 101.98
C SER A 72 -12.52 68.64 100.47
N MET A 73 -12.11 69.83 100.03
CA MET A 73 -11.89 70.13 98.62
C MET A 73 -10.62 69.47 98.08
N GLN A 74 -9.56 69.38 98.89
CA GLN A 74 -8.34 68.64 98.57
C GLN A 74 -8.61 67.13 98.50
N ASP A 75 -9.35 66.57 99.45
CA ASP A 75 -9.80 65.17 99.42
C ASP A 75 -10.71 64.92 98.21
N SER A 76 -11.58 65.87 97.83
CA SER A 76 -12.42 65.78 96.63
C SER A 76 -11.61 65.83 95.33
N LEU A 77 -10.56 66.66 95.27
CA LEU A 77 -9.63 66.72 94.14
C LEU A 77 -8.83 65.42 94.01
N GLN A 78 -8.24 64.94 95.12
CA GLN A 78 -7.51 63.67 95.14
C GLN A 78 -8.39 62.49 94.70
N ASN A 79 -9.65 62.44 95.16
CA ASN A 79 -10.63 61.44 94.71
C ASN A 79 -11.04 61.59 93.23
N LYS A 80 -10.97 62.81 92.65
CA LYS A 80 -11.19 62.99 91.21
C LYS A 80 -9.97 62.58 90.39
N GLU A 81 -8.77 62.86 90.87
CA GLU A 81 -7.51 62.46 90.22
C GLU A 81 -7.37 60.93 90.17
N THR A 82 -7.68 60.21 91.27
CA THR A 82 -7.68 58.74 91.27
C THR A 82 -8.72 58.17 90.31
N VAL A 83 -9.95 58.70 90.30
CA VAL A 83 -11.02 58.28 89.37
C VAL A 83 -10.68 58.60 87.90
N LEU A 84 -9.92 59.66 87.62
CA LEU A 84 -9.43 59.97 86.28
C LEU A 84 -8.34 58.98 85.85
N ALA A 85 -7.34 58.71 86.70
CA ALA A 85 -6.30 57.73 86.42
C ALA A 85 -6.88 56.31 86.20
N GLU A 86 -7.86 55.89 87.00
CA GLU A 86 -8.59 54.63 86.79
C GLU A 86 -9.35 54.60 85.45
N LYS A 87 -9.93 55.73 85.03
CA LYS A 87 -10.59 55.85 83.71
C LYS A 87 -9.61 55.80 82.56
N GLU A 88 -8.44 56.44 82.66
CA GLU A 88 -7.40 56.41 81.64
C GLU A 88 -6.87 54.99 81.44
N ILE A 89 -6.51 54.29 82.51
CA ILE A 89 -6.11 52.86 82.46
C ILE A 89 -7.22 51.99 81.85
N ARG A 90 -8.49 52.29 82.15
CA ARG A 90 -9.63 51.55 81.59
C ARG A 90 -9.85 51.86 80.10
N ILE A 91 -9.64 53.09 79.66
CA ILE A 91 -9.69 53.49 78.24
C ILE A 91 -8.57 52.77 77.48
N GLU A 92 -7.32 52.84 77.94
CA GLU A 92 -6.19 52.15 77.33
C GLU A 92 -6.43 50.64 77.21
N SER A 93 -7.00 50.01 78.26
CA SER A 93 -7.39 48.60 78.24
C SER A 93 -8.50 48.30 77.22
N ILE A 94 -9.49 49.19 77.06
CA ILE A 94 -10.55 49.07 76.07
C ILE A 94 -9.99 49.22 74.65
N GLU A 95 -9.12 50.21 74.40
CA GLU A 95 -8.47 50.43 73.10
C GLU A 95 -7.60 49.23 72.69
N ASN A 96 -6.76 48.73 73.60
CA ASN A 96 -5.98 47.50 73.39
C ASN A 96 -6.85 46.26 73.10
N ASN A 97 -8.05 46.18 73.66
CA ASN A 97 -8.99 45.09 73.40
C ASN A 97 -9.74 45.29 72.08
N LEU A 98 -10.11 46.54 71.73
CA LEU A 98 -10.70 46.90 70.46
C LEU A 98 -9.76 46.54 69.31
N GLU A 99 -8.48 46.92 69.39
CA GLU A 99 -7.48 46.61 68.36
C GLU A 99 -7.31 45.09 68.18
N LYS A 100 -7.29 44.32 69.29
CA LYS A 100 -7.24 42.85 69.23
C LYS A 100 -8.50 42.25 68.58
N VAL A 101 -9.67 42.84 68.79
CA VAL A 101 -10.94 42.42 68.16
C VAL A 101 -10.95 42.78 66.67
N GLU A 102 -10.52 43.98 66.29
CA GLU A 102 -10.41 44.41 64.89
C GLU A 102 -9.43 43.54 64.10
N ARG A 103 -8.22 43.29 64.65
CA ARG A 103 -7.23 42.38 64.06
C ARG A 103 -7.81 40.98 63.85
N LYS A 104 -8.56 40.44 64.82
CA LYS A 104 -9.26 39.14 64.70
C LYS A 104 -10.38 39.17 63.67
N ALA A 105 -11.18 40.23 63.61
CA ALA A 105 -12.24 40.39 62.61
C ALA A 105 -11.66 40.47 61.19
N SER A 106 -10.58 41.24 60.98
CA SER A 106 -9.86 41.30 59.71
C SER A 106 -9.19 39.98 59.32
N GLN A 107 -8.75 39.17 60.28
CA GLN A 107 -8.27 37.82 60.03
C GLN A 107 -9.41 36.89 59.59
N LEU A 108 -10.49 36.81 60.38
CA LEU A 108 -11.67 35.99 60.06
C LEU A 108 -12.32 36.38 58.72
N GLN A 109 -12.28 37.66 58.35
CA GLN A 109 -12.75 38.11 57.04
C GLN A 109 -11.86 37.58 55.90
N ARG A 110 -10.53 37.61 56.06
CA ARG A 110 -9.58 37.03 55.08
C ARG A 110 -9.75 35.53 54.97
N ASP A 111 -9.84 34.83 56.10
CA ASP A 111 -10.05 33.37 56.15
C ASP A 111 -11.39 32.99 55.49
N ARG A 112 -12.46 33.75 55.73
CA ARG A 112 -13.75 33.56 55.07
C ARG A 112 -13.68 33.80 53.56
N THR A 113 -12.94 34.80 53.09
CA THR A 113 -12.75 35.02 51.63
C THR A 113 -11.93 33.90 50.99
N MET A 114 -10.87 33.42 51.65
CA MET A 114 -10.07 32.31 51.17
C MET A 114 -10.87 31.00 51.12
N LEU A 115 -11.62 30.69 52.18
CA LEU A 115 -12.46 29.49 52.25
C LEU A 115 -13.58 29.53 51.21
N LYS A 116 -14.18 30.71 50.95
CA LYS A 116 -15.15 30.86 49.86
C LYS A 116 -14.49 30.59 48.50
N GLN A 117 -13.31 31.14 48.24
CA GLN A 117 -12.60 30.89 46.98
C GLN A 117 -12.26 29.39 46.81
N GLN A 118 -11.80 28.73 47.88
CA GLN A 118 -11.57 27.28 47.87
C GLN A 118 -12.86 26.48 47.61
N TYR A 119 -14.00 26.92 48.15
CA TYR A 119 -15.30 26.30 47.87
C TYR A 119 -15.69 26.48 46.40
N ASP A 120 -15.59 27.69 45.86
CA ASP A 120 -15.92 28.00 44.46
C ASP A 120 -14.99 27.21 43.48
N ASP A 121 -13.71 27.06 43.81
CA ASP A 121 -12.74 26.31 42.99
C ASP A 121 -12.90 24.78 43.12
N THR A 122 -13.19 24.26 44.32
CA THR A 122 -13.52 22.83 44.47
C THR A 122 -14.84 22.47 43.80
N GLN A 123 -15.84 23.36 43.81
CA GLN A 123 -17.10 23.17 43.08
C GLN A 123 -16.87 23.11 41.56
N LYS A 124 -16.02 23.98 40.99
CA LYS A 124 -15.61 23.91 39.57
C LYS A 124 -14.91 22.59 39.25
N ASN A 125 -13.97 22.15 40.10
CA ASN A 125 -13.24 20.90 39.91
C ASN A 125 -14.18 19.68 39.95
N VAL A 126 -15.16 19.64 40.85
CA VAL A 126 -16.18 18.58 40.91
C VAL A 126 -17.05 18.58 39.65
N ALA A 127 -17.49 19.74 39.17
CA ALA A 127 -18.28 19.85 37.93
C ALA A 127 -17.48 19.36 36.70
N PHE A 128 -16.21 19.77 36.58
CA PHE A 128 -15.30 19.32 35.53
C PHE A 128 -15.07 17.80 35.55
N LEU A 129 -14.83 17.22 36.73
CA LEU A 129 -14.67 15.77 36.89
C LEU A 129 -15.95 15.00 36.55
N GLN A 130 -17.13 15.56 36.85
CA GLN A 130 -18.42 14.97 36.43
C GLN A 130 -18.59 15.00 34.91
N GLU A 131 -18.23 16.10 34.25
CA GLU A 131 -18.25 16.21 32.78
C GLU A 131 -17.30 15.20 32.12
N GLN A 132 -16.06 15.10 32.60
CA GLN A 132 -15.11 14.09 32.12
C GLN A 132 -15.60 12.67 32.34
N TYR A 133 -16.19 12.35 33.50
CA TYR A 133 -16.76 11.02 33.76
C TYR A 133 -17.89 10.68 32.78
N VAL A 134 -18.75 11.64 32.43
CA VAL A 134 -19.81 11.45 31.43
C VAL A 134 -19.23 11.25 30.03
N SER A 135 -18.20 12.01 29.63
CA SER A 135 -17.50 11.80 28.34
C SER A 135 -16.91 10.40 28.23
N VAL A 136 -16.07 10.01 29.20
CA VAL A 136 -15.40 8.70 29.21
C VAL A 136 -16.42 7.55 29.26
N LYS A 137 -17.54 7.72 29.98
CA LYS A 137 -18.64 6.73 29.99
C LYS A 137 -19.33 6.60 28.63
N ASN A 138 -19.51 7.70 27.90
CA ASN A 138 -20.09 7.68 26.56
C ASN A 138 -19.11 7.07 25.53
N GLU A 139 -17.83 7.42 25.61
CA GLU A 139 -16.76 6.83 24.81
C GLU A 139 -16.65 5.31 25.03
N ALA A 140 -16.67 4.86 26.29
CA ALA A 140 -16.66 3.43 26.63
C ALA A 140 -17.89 2.69 26.06
N LYS A 141 -19.08 3.33 26.08
CA LYS A 141 -20.30 2.77 25.48
C LYS A 141 -20.20 2.70 23.95
N GLN A 142 -19.64 3.71 23.30
CA GLN A 142 -19.38 3.70 21.85
C GLN A 142 -18.36 2.63 21.48
N LEU A 143 -17.27 2.49 22.25
CA LEU A 143 -16.26 1.44 22.05
C LEU A 143 -16.89 0.05 22.16
N GLN A 144 -17.74 -0.18 23.18
CA GLN A 144 -18.46 -1.44 23.35
C GLN A 144 -19.40 -1.74 22.16
N GLN A 145 -20.10 -0.72 21.65
CA GLN A 145 -20.95 -0.87 20.46
C GLN A 145 -20.12 -1.20 19.21
N ASN A 146 -19.00 -0.50 19.00
CA ASN A 146 -18.08 -0.75 17.89
C ASN A 146 -17.46 -2.17 17.96
N LEU A 147 -17.08 -2.64 19.15
CA LEU A 147 -16.58 -4.00 19.36
C LEU A 147 -17.65 -5.06 19.03
N SER A 148 -18.90 -4.84 19.44
CA SER A 148 -19.99 -5.77 19.12
C SER A 148 -20.27 -5.83 17.60
N THR A 149 -20.31 -4.68 16.92
CA THR A 149 -20.44 -4.60 15.46
C THR A 149 -19.27 -5.25 14.74
N SER A 150 -18.03 -4.99 15.18
CA SER A 150 -16.83 -5.62 14.62
C SER A 150 -16.82 -7.14 14.82
N THR A 151 -17.35 -7.64 15.94
CA THR A 151 -17.46 -9.08 16.21
C THR A 151 -18.47 -9.75 15.28
N VAL A 152 -19.62 -9.11 15.05
CA VAL A 152 -20.62 -9.59 14.09
C VAL A 152 -20.04 -9.62 12.67
N GLN A 153 -19.37 -8.54 12.23
CA GLN A 153 -18.72 -8.49 10.92
C GLN A 153 -17.62 -9.55 10.76
N ALA A 154 -16.83 -9.82 11.80
CA ALA A 154 -15.83 -10.88 11.79
C ALA A 154 -16.48 -12.26 11.60
N ASN A 155 -17.57 -12.57 12.32
CA ASN A 155 -18.31 -13.82 12.19
C ASN A 155 -18.96 -13.96 10.80
N ASP A 156 -19.59 -12.91 10.28
CA ASP A 156 -20.15 -12.89 8.92
C ASP A 156 -19.06 -13.14 7.86
N SER A 157 -17.89 -12.51 8.00
CA SER A 157 -16.77 -12.71 7.09
C SER A 157 -16.26 -14.15 7.12
N ARG A 158 -16.22 -14.77 8.30
CA ARG A 158 -15.84 -16.18 8.48
C ARG A 158 -16.84 -17.13 7.83
N ALA A 159 -18.14 -16.92 8.05
CA ALA A 159 -19.20 -17.73 7.42
C ALA A 159 -19.17 -17.64 5.88
N ARG A 160 -18.89 -16.44 5.33
CA ARG A 160 -18.67 -16.26 3.89
C ARG A 160 -17.43 -16.99 3.39
N LEU A 161 -16.32 -16.96 4.13
CA LEU A 161 -15.10 -17.71 3.77
C LEU A 161 -15.34 -19.23 3.78
N GLU A 162 -16.05 -19.76 4.78
CA GLU A 162 -16.42 -21.18 4.86
C GLU A 162 -17.33 -21.60 3.68
N THR A 163 -18.24 -20.71 3.26
CA THR A 163 -19.10 -20.92 2.06
C THR A 163 -18.29 -20.90 0.76
N ILE A 164 -17.40 -19.91 0.57
CA ILE A 164 -16.52 -19.82 -0.61
C ILE A 164 -15.58 -21.03 -0.68
N GLN A 165 -15.10 -21.54 0.47
CA GLN A 165 -14.27 -22.74 0.52
C GLN A 165 -15.04 -24.00 0.08
N SER A 166 -16.30 -24.17 0.50
CA SER A 166 -17.11 -25.32 0.08
C SER A 166 -17.47 -25.24 -1.41
N GLU A 167 -17.85 -24.07 -1.92
CA GLU A 167 -18.05 -23.83 -3.36
C GLU A 167 -16.79 -24.14 -4.18
N LEU A 168 -15.61 -23.70 -3.73
CA LEU A 168 -14.33 -24.00 -4.38
C LEU A 168 -13.99 -25.50 -4.36
N GLN A 169 -14.36 -26.24 -3.31
CA GLN A 169 -14.19 -27.69 -3.28
C GLN A 169 -15.10 -28.38 -4.31
N VAL A 170 -16.38 -27.98 -4.39
CA VAL A 170 -17.32 -28.49 -5.41
C VAL A 170 -16.80 -28.18 -6.82
N ARG A 171 -16.41 -26.93 -7.10
CA ARG A 171 -15.83 -26.53 -8.40
C ARG A 171 -14.57 -27.30 -8.76
N ARG A 172 -13.70 -27.62 -7.80
CA ARG A 172 -12.50 -28.46 -8.04
C ARG A 172 -12.86 -29.90 -8.38
N LEU A 173 -13.90 -30.46 -7.75
CA LEU A 173 -14.40 -31.80 -8.08
C LEU A 173 -15.04 -31.83 -9.47
N GLU A 174 -15.87 -30.84 -9.81
CA GLU A 174 -16.45 -30.67 -11.15
C GLU A 174 -15.36 -30.53 -12.23
N ALA A 175 -14.36 -29.66 -12.02
CA ALA A 175 -13.25 -29.48 -12.96
C ALA A 175 -12.44 -30.77 -13.15
N LYS A 176 -12.16 -31.51 -12.07
CA LYS A 176 -11.47 -32.81 -12.15
C LYS A 176 -12.31 -33.86 -12.90
N GLN A 177 -13.63 -33.86 -12.72
CA GLN A 177 -14.53 -34.75 -13.45
C GLN A 177 -14.61 -34.38 -14.94
N MET A 178 -14.62 -33.09 -15.27
CA MET A 178 -14.55 -32.63 -16.67
C MET A 178 -13.22 -33.00 -17.32
N GLN A 179 -12.09 -32.82 -16.64
CA GLN A 179 -10.79 -33.26 -17.16
C GLN A 179 -10.78 -34.76 -17.46
N GLY A 180 -11.26 -35.59 -16.53
CA GLY A 180 -11.35 -37.05 -16.75
C GLY A 180 -12.24 -37.43 -17.94
N LYS A 181 -13.32 -36.68 -18.21
CA LYS A 181 -14.14 -36.85 -19.42
C LYS A 181 -13.41 -36.44 -20.70
N MET A 182 -12.65 -35.34 -20.66
CA MET A 182 -11.84 -34.90 -21.81
C MET A 182 -10.73 -35.90 -22.14
N ASP A 183 -10.02 -36.41 -21.13
CA ASP A 183 -8.97 -37.42 -21.31
C ASP A 183 -9.53 -38.74 -21.87
N ALA A 184 -10.75 -39.12 -21.49
CA ALA A 184 -11.46 -40.28 -22.04
C ALA A 184 -11.86 -40.05 -23.51
N LEU A 185 -12.47 -38.90 -23.82
CA LEU A 185 -12.84 -38.53 -25.20
C LEU A 185 -11.62 -38.43 -26.12
N GLU A 186 -10.47 -37.94 -25.64
CA GLU A 186 -9.25 -37.88 -26.44
C GLU A 186 -8.70 -39.28 -26.77
N LYS A 187 -8.80 -40.23 -25.82
CA LYS A 187 -8.45 -41.65 -26.06
C LYS A 187 -9.39 -42.30 -27.08
N GLU A 188 -10.70 -42.11 -26.95
CA GLU A 188 -11.68 -42.59 -27.93
C GLU A 188 -11.42 -41.99 -29.32
N ARG A 189 -11.13 -40.69 -29.40
CA ARG A 189 -10.81 -40.02 -30.67
C ARG A 189 -9.56 -40.61 -31.33
N LYS A 190 -8.49 -40.87 -30.57
CA LYS A 190 -7.26 -41.49 -31.10
C LYS A 190 -7.51 -42.91 -31.60
N ALA A 191 -8.24 -43.73 -30.83
CA ALA A 191 -8.61 -45.08 -31.26
C ALA A 191 -9.46 -45.07 -32.55
N ALA A 192 -10.39 -44.11 -32.68
CA ALA A 192 -11.16 -43.92 -33.91
C ALA A 192 -10.32 -43.42 -35.09
N GLU A 193 -9.32 -42.55 -34.86
CA GLU A 193 -8.37 -42.11 -35.89
C GLU A 193 -7.48 -43.27 -36.37
N GLU A 194 -7.01 -44.14 -35.47
CA GLU A 194 -6.27 -45.36 -35.78
C GLU A 194 -7.12 -46.37 -36.58
N GLN A 195 -8.35 -46.65 -36.15
CA GLN A 195 -9.29 -47.52 -36.88
C GLN A 195 -9.58 -46.98 -38.29
N LYS A 196 -9.80 -45.68 -38.43
CA LYS A 196 -10.01 -45.04 -39.74
C LYS A 196 -8.78 -45.16 -40.64
N PHE A 197 -7.57 -45.07 -40.08
CA PHE A 197 -6.33 -45.26 -40.84
C PHE A 197 -6.17 -46.71 -41.34
N GLN A 198 -6.47 -47.71 -40.49
CA GLN A 198 -6.43 -49.12 -40.88
C GLN A 198 -7.43 -49.43 -42.01
N LEU A 199 -8.69 -48.98 -41.86
CA LEU A 199 -9.72 -49.15 -42.90
C LEU A 199 -9.34 -48.47 -44.22
N ALA A 200 -8.67 -47.31 -44.18
CA ALA A 200 -8.19 -46.64 -45.39
C ALA A 200 -7.04 -47.41 -46.08
N LEU A 201 -6.18 -48.09 -45.30
CA LEU A 201 -5.14 -48.95 -45.85
C LEU A 201 -5.72 -50.21 -46.49
N GLU A 202 -6.67 -50.87 -45.82
CA GLU A 202 -7.38 -52.04 -46.33
C GLU A 202 -8.17 -51.72 -47.62
N LEU A 203 -8.88 -50.59 -47.65
CA LEU A 203 -9.59 -50.12 -48.84
C LEU A 203 -8.62 -49.87 -50.01
N LYS A 204 -7.45 -49.28 -49.76
CA LYS A 204 -6.43 -49.07 -50.78
C LYS A 204 -5.87 -50.40 -51.30
N GLN A 205 -5.60 -51.36 -50.42
CA GLN A 205 -5.13 -52.70 -50.79
C GLN A 205 -6.17 -53.42 -51.66
N SER A 206 -7.44 -53.37 -51.27
CA SER A 206 -8.56 -53.93 -52.04
C SER A 206 -8.69 -53.29 -53.43
N GLN A 207 -8.59 -51.96 -53.53
CA GLN A 207 -8.59 -51.26 -54.82
C GLN A 207 -7.41 -51.69 -55.73
N THR A 208 -6.19 -51.83 -55.19
CA THR A 208 -5.08 -52.36 -55.99
C THR A 208 -5.30 -53.81 -56.42
N ALA A 209 -5.90 -54.65 -55.58
CA ALA A 209 -6.23 -56.02 -55.95
C ALA A 209 -7.30 -56.08 -57.06
N GLU A 210 -8.31 -55.21 -57.01
CA GLU A 210 -9.33 -55.09 -58.06
C GLU A 210 -8.72 -54.70 -59.42
N VAL A 211 -7.81 -53.72 -59.43
CA VAL A 211 -7.07 -53.32 -60.65
C VAL A 211 -6.26 -54.48 -61.21
N ILE A 212 -5.49 -55.18 -60.37
CA ILE A 212 -4.67 -56.32 -60.78
C ILE A 212 -5.54 -57.47 -61.32
N ILE A 213 -6.65 -57.81 -60.65
CA ILE A 213 -7.60 -58.83 -61.12
C ILE A 213 -8.19 -58.45 -62.48
N ARG A 214 -8.47 -57.16 -62.69
CA ARG A 214 -8.99 -56.65 -63.97
C ARG A 214 -7.94 -56.72 -65.08
N GLU A 215 -6.69 -56.37 -64.81
CA GLU A 215 -5.58 -56.54 -65.77
C GLU A 215 -5.39 -58.01 -66.15
N TYR A 216 -5.41 -58.94 -65.19
CA TYR A 216 -5.37 -60.38 -65.47
C TYR A 216 -6.60 -60.87 -66.26
N TYR A 217 -7.79 -60.34 -65.98
CA TYR A 217 -9.01 -60.69 -66.73
C TYR A 217 -8.95 -60.22 -68.18
N ASP A 218 -8.53 -58.98 -68.43
CA ASP A 218 -8.39 -58.44 -69.78
C ASP A 218 -7.25 -59.15 -70.55
N ALA A 219 -6.12 -59.46 -69.90
CA ALA A 219 -5.04 -60.27 -70.50
C ALA A 219 -5.51 -61.69 -70.87
N ALA A 220 -6.17 -62.41 -69.96
CA ALA A 220 -6.71 -63.75 -70.23
C ALA A 220 -7.79 -63.74 -71.32
N LYS A 221 -8.58 -62.67 -71.40
CA LYS A 221 -9.56 -62.46 -72.47
C LYS A 221 -8.89 -62.22 -73.82
N ASP A 222 -7.78 -61.49 -73.87
CA ASP A 222 -6.98 -61.33 -75.09
C ASP A 222 -6.25 -62.63 -75.47
N GLU A 223 -5.71 -63.40 -74.52
CA GLU A 223 -5.19 -64.76 -74.78
C GLU A 223 -6.27 -65.68 -75.36
N ILE A 224 -7.51 -65.66 -74.82
CA ILE A 224 -8.63 -66.42 -75.38
C ILE A 224 -9.01 -65.92 -76.79
N ARG A 225 -8.88 -64.62 -77.06
CA ARG A 225 -9.13 -64.05 -78.40
C ARG A 225 -8.04 -64.48 -79.39
N VAL A 226 -6.78 -64.46 -78.99
CA VAL A 226 -5.65 -64.96 -79.78
C VAL A 226 -5.81 -66.46 -80.02
N ALA A 227 -6.03 -67.27 -78.98
CA ALA A 227 -6.25 -68.71 -79.14
C ALA A 227 -7.46 -69.07 -80.02
N ARG A 228 -8.52 -68.25 -80.02
CA ARG A 228 -9.63 -68.40 -80.98
C ARG A 228 -9.22 -68.06 -82.41
N ALA A 229 -8.50 -66.96 -82.61
CA ALA A 229 -7.95 -66.59 -83.91
C ALA A 229 -6.94 -67.64 -84.41
N ASP A 230 -6.11 -68.21 -83.54
CA ASP A 230 -5.18 -69.30 -83.84
C ASP A 230 -5.91 -70.60 -84.17
N VAL A 231 -7.07 -70.87 -83.56
CA VAL A 231 -7.92 -72.03 -83.92
C VAL A 231 -8.64 -71.82 -85.25
N GLU A 232 -9.09 -70.60 -85.55
CA GLU A 232 -9.65 -70.23 -86.85
C GLU A 232 -8.56 -70.32 -87.95
N TYR A 233 -7.40 -69.70 -87.72
CA TYR A 233 -6.23 -69.78 -88.58
C TYR A 233 -5.71 -71.21 -88.71
N SER A 234 -5.71 -72.02 -87.66
CA SER A 234 -5.33 -73.45 -87.74
C SER A 234 -6.37 -74.27 -88.51
N ARG A 235 -7.66 -73.93 -88.45
CA ARG A 235 -8.68 -74.55 -89.32
C ARG A 235 -8.48 -74.16 -90.78
N GLU A 236 -8.17 -72.89 -91.03
CA GLU A 236 -7.90 -72.35 -92.36
C GLU A 236 -6.60 -72.94 -92.93
N GLN A 237 -5.54 -73.07 -92.11
CA GLN A 237 -4.29 -73.78 -92.42
C GLN A 237 -4.47 -75.29 -92.54
N VAL A 238 -5.45 -75.93 -91.89
CA VAL A 238 -5.75 -77.37 -92.10
C VAL A 238 -6.64 -77.58 -93.34
N ALA A 239 -7.42 -76.58 -93.75
CA ALA A 239 -8.06 -76.57 -95.06
C ALA A 239 -7.01 -76.33 -96.16
N GLY A 240 -6.20 -75.29 -96.00
CA GLY A 240 -5.04 -74.95 -96.83
C GLY A 240 -4.08 -76.13 -96.95
N ALA A 241 -3.66 -76.75 -95.85
CA ALA A 241 -2.79 -77.93 -95.85
C ALA A 241 -3.49 -79.23 -96.31
N LYS A 242 -4.81 -79.28 -96.50
CA LYS A 242 -5.42 -80.38 -97.29
C LYS A 242 -5.25 -80.15 -98.78
N GLU A 243 -5.37 -78.90 -99.22
CA GLU A 243 -4.99 -78.45 -100.57
C GLU A 243 -3.47 -78.61 -100.79
N GLU A 244 -2.65 -78.22 -99.82
CA GLU A 244 -1.19 -78.22 -99.89
C GLU A 244 -0.59 -79.60 -99.64
N VAL A 245 -1.14 -80.50 -98.81
CA VAL A 245 -0.62 -81.89 -98.74
C VAL A 245 -0.87 -82.66 -100.05
N ALA A 246 -1.78 -82.21 -100.91
CA ALA A 246 -1.88 -82.71 -102.28
C ALA A 246 -0.71 -82.24 -103.18
N VAL A 247 -0.06 -81.11 -102.85
CA VAL A 247 1.05 -80.48 -103.62
C VAL A 247 2.43 -80.71 -102.97
N VAL A 248 2.51 -80.80 -101.65
CA VAL A 248 3.70 -81.04 -100.82
C VAL A 248 4.04 -82.53 -100.72
N ARG A 249 3.20 -83.41 -101.30
CA ARG A 249 3.66 -84.74 -101.71
C ARG A 249 4.62 -84.70 -102.90
N GLU A 250 4.75 -83.55 -103.56
CA GLU A 250 5.57 -83.34 -104.77
C GLU A 250 6.81 -82.45 -104.53
N GLU A 251 6.82 -81.57 -103.52
CA GLU A 251 8.01 -80.75 -103.19
C GLU A 251 8.47 -80.83 -101.73
N LYS A 252 9.69 -81.40 -101.58
CA LYS A 252 10.69 -81.19 -100.51
C LYS A 252 10.31 -81.64 -99.09
N GLU A 253 11.08 -82.51 -98.43
CA GLU A 253 12.51 -82.82 -98.59
C GLU A 253 13.40 -81.56 -98.67
N ARG A 254 13.46 -80.79 -97.56
CA ARG A 254 14.66 -80.12 -96.99
C ARG A 254 14.23 -79.05 -95.96
N ILE A 255 14.56 -79.24 -94.67
CA ILE A 255 15.68 -78.57 -93.93
C ILE A 255 15.37 -77.10 -93.53
N GLN A 256 15.67 -76.58 -92.34
CA GLN A 256 16.04 -77.10 -91.00
C GLN A 256 16.11 -75.89 -90.03
N ASP A 257 16.16 -76.13 -88.71
CA ASP A 257 16.06 -75.14 -87.61
C ASP A 257 17.21 -74.10 -87.50
N HIS A 258 17.02 -72.96 -86.79
CA HIS A 258 17.28 -72.81 -85.33
C HIS A 258 17.61 -71.37 -84.79
N ALA A 259 16.96 -70.99 -83.68
CA ALA A 259 17.46 -70.33 -82.42
C ALA A 259 18.18 -68.94 -82.30
N ASP A 260 17.55 -68.04 -81.51
CA ASP A 260 17.91 -67.49 -80.16
C ASP A 260 18.99 -66.40 -79.82
N ALA A 261 18.53 -65.36 -79.06
CA ALA A 261 18.94 -64.95 -77.66
C ALA A 261 19.86 -63.71 -77.28
N LEU A 262 19.40 -62.97 -76.23
CA LEU A 262 20.12 -62.30 -75.08
C LEU A 262 21.03 -61.04 -75.32
N ALA A 263 21.41 -60.12 -74.37
CA ALA A 263 21.00 -59.74 -72.99
C ALA A 263 21.57 -58.34 -72.50
N VAL A 264 21.38 -58.00 -71.21
CA VAL A 264 21.39 -56.68 -70.47
C VAL A 264 22.77 -56.15 -69.92
N GLY A 265 22.87 -54.84 -69.60
CA GLY A 265 23.99 -54.13 -68.91
C GLY A 265 23.57 -53.01 -67.89
N VAL A 266 24.49 -52.37 -67.13
CA VAL A 266 24.22 -51.77 -65.77
C VAL A 266 25.04 -50.48 -65.34
N GLU A 267 24.57 -49.81 -64.25
CA GLU A 267 25.01 -48.63 -63.43
C GLU A 267 26.49 -48.49 -62.90
N ASN A 268 26.93 -47.28 -62.42
CA ASN A 268 26.96 -46.84 -60.96
C ASN A 268 27.89 -45.61 -60.55
N LEU A 269 27.79 -45.18 -59.25
CA LEU A 269 28.71 -44.32 -58.39
C LEU A 269 28.72 -42.76 -58.52
N THR A 270 29.19 -41.89 -57.56
CA THR A 270 29.30 -41.85 -56.05
C THR A 270 29.77 -40.43 -55.56
N ALA A 271 29.67 -40.08 -54.27
CA ALA A 271 29.89 -38.74 -53.66
C ALA A 271 31.17 -38.54 -52.79
N LYS A 272 31.47 -37.29 -52.36
CA LYS A 272 32.43 -36.94 -51.27
C LYS A 272 32.35 -35.46 -50.80
N SER A 273 32.54 -35.18 -49.49
CA SER A 273 33.34 -34.05 -48.90
C SER A 273 32.95 -33.76 -47.43
N GLU A 274 33.93 -33.52 -46.55
CA GLU A 274 33.73 -33.22 -45.12
C GLU A 274 34.83 -32.31 -44.52
N GLU A 275 34.95 -31.07 -45.01
CA GLU A 275 35.76 -30.02 -44.34
C GLU A 275 35.15 -28.61 -44.52
N ILE A 276 33.82 -28.53 -44.48
CA ILE A 276 33.04 -27.27 -44.53
C ILE A 276 31.88 -27.36 -43.53
N ARG A 277 32.16 -27.58 -42.24
CA ARG A 277 31.13 -27.94 -41.23
C ARG A 277 30.99 -27.04 -40.00
N GLU A 278 31.87 -26.06 -39.78
CA GLU A 278 31.74 -25.12 -38.64
C GLU A 278 31.25 -23.72 -39.07
N ASP A 279 31.85 -23.08 -40.08
CA ASP A 279 31.36 -21.76 -40.59
C ASP A 279 29.96 -21.80 -41.24
N ILE A 280 29.46 -22.98 -41.62
CA ILE A 280 28.08 -23.13 -42.11
C ILE A 280 27.07 -23.20 -40.95
N ARG A 281 27.47 -23.62 -39.75
CA ARG A 281 26.57 -23.72 -38.58
C ARG A 281 26.21 -22.36 -37.99
N SER A 282 27.14 -21.41 -37.95
CA SER A 282 26.91 -20.03 -37.48
C SER A 282 26.09 -19.16 -38.45
N ASN A 283 25.81 -19.67 -39.66
CA ASN A 283 25.15 -18.93 -40.73
C ASN A 283 23.81 -19.54 -41.16
N THR A 284 23.44 -20.71 -40.63
CA THR A 284 22.17 -21.38 -40.95
C THR A 284 21.06 -20.84 -40.05
N PRO A 285 19.93 -20.33 -40.59
CA PRO A 285 18.83 -19.86 -39.77
C PRO A 285 18.15 -21.02 -39.04
N LEU A 286 18.04 -20.91 -37.72
CA LEU A 286 17.28 -21.82 -36.87
C LEU A 286 15.77 -21.67 -37.10
N ALA A 287 15.05 -22.77 -36.94
CA ALA A 287 13.60 -22.77 -36.94
C ALA A 287 13.04 -22.18 -35.63
N ALA A 288 11.90 -21.49 -35.69
CA ALA A 288 11.35 -20.79 -34.54
C ALA A 288 10.98 -21.72 -33.37
N ASN A 289 10.59 -22.97 -33.64
CA ASN A 289 10.36 -23.99 -32.62
C ASN A 289 11.67 -24.38 -31.89
N THR A 290 12.81 -24.41 -32.58
CA THR A 290 14.13 -24.62 -31.95
C THR A 290 14.45 -23.47 -31.00
N ILE A 291 14.32 -22.22 -31.45
CA ILE A 291 14.56 -21.02 -30.62
C ILE A 291 13.62 -20.97 -29.42
N PHE A 292 12.34 -21.35 -29.59
CA PHE A 292 11.38 -21.42 -28.50
C PHE A 292 11.70 -22.52 -27.48
N ASN A 293 12.08 -23.71 -27.93
CA ASN A 293 12.49 -24.79 -27.03
C ASN A 293 13.76 -24.42 -26.27
N ASP A 294 14.77 -23.86 -26.96
CA ASP A 294 15.96 -23.26 -26.35
C ASP A 294 15.58 -22.28 -25.23
N PHE A 295 14.63 -21.36 -25.48
CA PHE A 295 14.11 -20.45 -24.45
C PHE A 295 13.44 -21.20 -23.29
N VAL A 296 12.54 -22.15 -23.54
CA VAL A 296 11.82 -22.89 -22.49
C VAL A 296 12.77 -23.69 -21.59
N GLU A 297 13.84 -24.25 -22.16
CA GLU A 297 14.88 -24.98 -21.42
C GLU A 297 15.83 -24.07 -20.64
N ASN A 298 16.10 -22.86 -21.13
CA ASN A 298 17.12 -21.96 -20.58
C ASN A 298 16.57 -20.73 -19.84
N ARG A 299 15.24 -20.53 -19.83
CA ARG A 299 14.62 -19.44 -19.08
C ARG A 299 14.92 -19.55 -17.59
N ILE A 300 15.09 -18.38 -17.00
CA ILE A 300 15.06 -18.15 -15.55
C ILE A 300 13.68 -17.61 -15.18
N THR A 301 13.17 -17.95 -14.01
CA THR A 301 11.96 -17.32 -13.45
C THR A 301 12.37 -16.48 -12.25
N THR A 302 11.95 -15.22 -12.23
CA THR A 302 12.30 -14.28 -11.17
C THR A 302 11.05 -13.81 -10.46
N ARG A 303 11.01 -14.03 -9.15
CA ARG A 303 9.95 -13.54 -8.28
C ARG A 303 10.47 -12.35 -7.51
N PHE A 304 9.80 -11.22 -7.66
CA PHE A 304 10.08 -9.99 -6.93
C PHE A 304 8.97 -9.72 -5.93
N PHE A 305 9.35 -9.20 -4.76
CA PHE A 305 8.47 -8.72 -3.73
C PHE A 305 8.88 -7.30 -3.33
N ALA A 306 7.90 -6.40 -3.23
CA ALA A 306 8.09 -5.04 -2.78
C ALA A 306 7.08 -4.71 -1.68
N ALA A 307 7.51 -4.02 -0.64
CA ALA A 307 6.64 -3.53 0.44
C ALA A 307 6.97 -2.08 0.79
N ARG A 308 5.92 -1.32 1.16
CA ARG A 308 6.02 0.04 1.70
C ARG A 308 4.80 0.40 2.54
N SER A 309 4.94 1.40 3.39
CA SER A 309 3.84 2.00 4.12
C SER A 309 3.00 2.91 3.20
N GLY A 310 1.69 2.69 3.20
CA GLY A 310 0.71 3.50 2.49
C GLY A 310 0.09 4.59 3.35
N LEU A 311 -0.85 5.34 2.76
CA LEU A 311 -1.66 6.31 3.47
C LEU A 311 -2.38 5.66 4.66
N PHE A 312 -2.42 6.36 5.79
CA PHE A 312 -3.00 5.88 7.06
C PHE A 312 -2.37 4.59 7.61
N GLY A 313 -1.11 4.27 7.25
CA GLY A 313 -0.36 3.14 7.81
C GLY A 313 -0.74 1.77 7.25
N GLN A 314 -1.52 1.70 6.17
CA GLN A 314 -1.79 0.42 5.49
C GLN A 314 -0.54 -0.08 4.76
N ALA A 315 -0.14 -1.33 4.99
CA ALA A 315 0.97 -1.93 4.24
C ALA A 315 0.56 -2.17 2.77
N ILE A 316 1.34 -1.63 1.84
CA ILE A 316 1.21 -1.86 0.40
C ILE A 316 2.28 -2.87 0.01
N ASN A 317 1.86 -4.09 -0.29
CA ASN A 317 2.72 -5.17 -0.77
C ASN A 317 2.42 -5.44 -2.26
N LYS A 318 3.46 -5.64 -3.08
CA LYS A 318 3.34 -6.04 -4.48
C LYS A 318 4.29 -7.19 -4.76
N GLU A 319 3.75 -8.28 -5.28
CA GLU A 319 4.51 -9.42 -5.79
C GLU A 319 4.38 -9.46 -7.32
N SER A 320 5.45 -9.82 -8.01
CA SER A 320 5.46 -10.01 -9.47
C SER A 320 6.41 -11.13 -9.84
N GLU A 321 5.96 -12.03 -10.70
CA GLU A 321 6.77 -13.12 -11.25
C GLU A 321 6.95 -12.93 -12.75
N THR A 322 8.19 -13.10 -13.23
CA THR A 322 8.55 -12.90 -14.63
C THR A 322 9.56 -13.94 -15.09
N ASN A 323 9.33 -14.54 -16.26
CA ASN A 323 10.37 -15.28 -16.96
C ASN A 323 11.34 -14.31 -17.66
N SER A 324 12.58 -14.76 -17.86
CA SER A 324 13.67 -14.03 -18.52
C SER A 324 14.73 -15.02 -19.01
N VAL A 325 15.82 -14.54 -19.59
CA VAL A 325 17.04 -15.30 -19.92
C VAL A 325 18.26 -14.65 -19.29
N LEU A 326 19.35 -15.43 -19.15
CA LEU A 326 20.67 -14.89 -18.89
C LEU A 326 21.31 -14.48 -20.21
N LEU A 327 21.87 -13.29 -20.29
CA LEU A 327 22.62 -12.80 -21.43
C LEU A 327 24.03 -12.32 -21.03
N SER A 328 24.95 -12.26 -21.98
CA SER A 328 26.26 -11.62 -21.82
C SER A 328 26.42 -10.49 -22.85
N ASP A 329 27.04 -9.39 -22.43
CA ASP A 329 27.52 -8.32 -23.31
C ASP A 329 29.01 -8.46 -23.69
N GLY A 330 29.62 -9.59 -23.30
CA GLY A 330 31.04 -9.88 -23.48
C GLY A 330 31.81 -9.88 -22.15
N ASP A 331 31.52 -8.91 -21.28
CA ASP A 331 32.22 -8.72 -19.99
C ASP A 331 31.38 -9.22 -18.80
N THR A 332 30.08 -8.95 -18.80
CA THR A 332 29.19 -9.18 -17.65
C THR A 332 27.95 -9.96 -18.05
N ILE A 333 27.52 -10.87 -17.17
CA ILE A 333 26.28 -11.63 -17.34
C ILE A 333 25.15 -10.88 -16.66
N TYR A 334 24.01 -10.76 -17.33
CA TYR A 334 22.81 -10.08 -16.83
C TYR A 334 21.57 -10.96 -16.98
N ALA A 335 20.61 -10.78 -16.08
CA ALA A 335 19.21 -11.15 -16.30
C ALA A 335 18.44 -9.91 -16.77
N LEU A 336 17.63 -10.05 -17.82
CA LEU A 336 16.98 -8.95 -18.54
C LEU A 336 15.47 -8.87 -18.25
N TYR A 337 14.96 -7.69 -17.91
CA TYR A 337 13.54 -7.50 -17.58
C TYR A 337 12.98 -6.26 -18.26
N HIS A 338 11.74 -6.36 -18.75
CA HIS A 338 10.92 -5.18 -18.98
C HIS A 338 10.27 -4.77 -17.65
N VAL A 339 10.14 -3.47 -17.39
CA VAL A 339 9.66 -2.92 -16.12
C VAL A 339 8.28 -3.47 -15.70
N GLU A 340 7.40 -3.80 -16.64
CA GLU A 340 6.09 -4.39 -16.36
C GLU A 340 6.15 -5.79 -15.73
N GLY A 341 7.27 -6.53 -15.91
CA GLY A 341 7.54 -7.80 -15.21
C GLY A 341 8.02 -7.62 -13.77
N THR A 342 8.05 -6.40 -13.25
CA THR A 342 8.65 -6.05 -11.94
C THR A 342 7.67 -5.29 -11.02
N PRO A 343 8.04 -5.04 -9.75
CA PRO A 343 7.22 -4.24 -8.84
C PRO A 343 7.11 -2.76 -9.23
N PHE A 344 8.01 -2.23 -10.07
CA PHE A 344 8.07 -0.81 -10.44
C PHE A 344 7.01 -0.41 -11.47
N ARG A 345 6.77 0.91 -11.61
CA ARG A 345 5.96 1.49 -12.69
C ARG A 345 6.51 2.86 -13.08
N ILE A 346 6.82 3.04 -14.37
CA ILE A 346 7.36 4.31 -14.90
C ILE A 346 6.29 5.42 -14.84
N TRP A 347 6.27 6.14 -13.73
CA TRP A 347 5.24 7.10 -13.35
C TRP A 347 5.85 8.19 -12.43
N GLN A 348 5.44 9.45 -12.62
CA GLN A 348 6.00 10.59 -11.88
C GLN A 348 5.62 10.63 -10.39
N GLY A 349 4.56 9.91 -9.99
CA GLY A 349 4.09 9.83 -8.61
C GLY A 349 4.31 8.47 -7.94
N GLU A 350 5.26 7.64 -8.40
CA GLU A 350 5.59 6.40 -7.69
C GLU A 350 6.29 6.74 -6.37
N SER A 351 5.74 6.25 -5.24
CA SER A 351 6.37 6.39 -3.92
C SER A 351 7.51 5.38 -3.76
N ASN A 352 8.55 5.75 -3.01
CA ASN A 352 9.67 4.85 -2.72
C ASN A 352 9.20 3.55 -2.06
N TRP A 353 9.85 2.44 -2.42
CA TRP A 353 9.70 1.17 -1.73
C TRP A 353 10.59 1.11 -0.48
N GLU A 354 10.09 0.53 0.61
CA GLU A 354 10.83 0.38 1.87
C GLU A 354 11.60 -0.94 1.91
N GLN A 355 11.03 -2.00 1.34
CA GLN A 355 11.63 -3.32 1.15
C GLN A 355 11.50 -3.74 -0.31
N LEU A 356 12.59 -4.29 -0.87
CA LEU A 356 12.64 -4.90 -2.20
C LEU A 356 13.43 -6.20 -2.11
N THR A 357 12.80 -7.33 -2.35
CA THR A 357 13.47 -8.62 -2.46
C THR A 357 13.20 -9.25 -3.82
N GLY A 358 14.14 -10.05 -4.29
CA GLY A 358 14.02 -10.75 -5.57
C GLY A 358 14.73 -12.08 -5.48
N VAL A 359 14.14 -13.12 -6.04
CA VAL A 359 14.74 -14.45 -6.13
C VAL A 359 14.67 -14.88 -7.59
N VAL A 360 15.84 -15.00 -8.22
CA VAL A 360 15.99 -15.57 -9.55
C VAL A 360 16.21 -17.06 -9.38
N ASN A 361 15.41 -17.88 -10.07
CA ASN A 361 15.50 -19.33 -10.03
C ASN A 361 15.62 -19.92 -11.44
N ARG A 362 16.18 -21.14 -11.49
CA ARG A 362 16.12 -22.05 -12.63
C ARG A 362 16.12 -23.48 -12.10
N SER A 363 15.11 -24.25 -12.47
CA SER A 363 14.89 -25.62 -11.95
C SER A 363 14.87 -25.62 -10.41
N GLN A 364 15.75 -26.37 -9.74
CA GLN A 364 15.82 -26.41 -8.27
C GLN A 364 16.86 -25.45 -7.66
N LYS A 365 17.44 -24.54 -8.46
CA LYS A 365 18.52 -23.65 -8.03
C LYS A 365 18.06 -22.21 -8.05
N ALA A 366 18.48 -21.42 -7.06
CA ALA A 366 18.07 -20.02 -6.94
C ALA A 366 19.16 -19.16 -6.28
N TYR A 367 19.10 -17.85 -6.51
CA TYR A 367 19.87 -16.85 -5.78
C TYR A 367 19.05 -15.57 -5.58
N SER A 368 19.41 -14.79 -4.57
CA SER A 368 18.77 -13.50 -4.28
C SER A 368 19.33 -12.40 -5.17
N VAL A 369 18.45 -11.57 -5.73
CA VAL A 369 18.79 -10.30 -6.36
C VAL A 369 19.37 -9.36 -5.29
N ALA A 370 20.57 -8.83 -5.55
CA ALA A 370 21.23 -7.85 -4.67
C ALA A 370 21.18 -6.43 -5.23
N LEU A 371 21.12 -6.29 -6.56
CA LEU A 371 21.18 -5.03 -7.30
C LEU A 371 20.35 -5.15 -8.57
N MET A 372 19.72 -4.06 -8.99
CA MET A 372 19.13 -3.89 -10.32
C MET A 372 19.59 -2.56 -10.90
N SER A 373 19.64 -2.44 -12.22
CA SER A 373 20.05 -1.23 -12.93
C SER A 373 19.10 -0.92 -14.08
N CYS A 374 18.82 0.36 -14.32
CA CYS A 374 18.32 0.84 -15.61
C CYS A 374 19.44 0.79 -16.66
N ILE A 375 19.09 0.75 -17.95
CA ILE A 375 20.06 0.80 -19.05
C ILE A 375 19.86 2.04 -19.93
N GLU A 376 20.90 2.44 -20.65
CA GLU A 376 20.88 3.59 -21.57
C GLU A 376 19.97 3.35 -22.79
N ALA A 377 19.84 2.10 -23.25
CA ALA A 377 19.16 1.76 -24.51
C ALA A 377 17.64 2.05 -24.52
N ASP A 378 16.94 1.82 -23.42
CA ASP A 378 15.52 2.19 -23.25
C ASP A 378 15.15 2.27 -21.75
N PRO A 379 14.42 3.31 -21.31
CA PRO A 379 14.07 3.53 -19.90
C PRO A 379 13.16 2.46 -19.27
N ARG A 380 12.50 1.61 -20.07
CA ARG A 380 11.65 0.49 -19.62
C ARG A 380 12.43 -0.76 -19.30
N ILE A 381 13.72 -0.81 -19.62
CA ILE A 381 14.51 -2.03 -19.53
C ILE A 381 15.41 -2.00 -18.29
N LEU A 382 15.32 -3.07 -17.52
CA LEU A 382 16.00 -3.26 -16.24
C LEU A 382 16.88 -4.51 -16.32
N VAL A 383 18.08 -4.44 -15.77
CA VAL A 383 19.02 -5.57 -15.72
C VAL A 383 19.45 -5.86 -14.28
N VAL A 384 19.56 -7.16 -13.96
CA VAL A 384 20.20 -7.63 -12.72
C VAL A 384 21.55 -8.24 -13.10
N PRO A 385 22.69 -7.71 -12.62
CA PRO A 385 23.99 -8.33 -12.86
C PRO A 385 24.09 -9.66 -12.12
N VAL A 386 24.62 -10.66 -12.80
CA VAL A 386 24.76 -12.03 -12.32
C VAL A 386 26.24 -12.37 -12.31
N GLY A 387 26.82 -12.61 -11.12
CA GLY A 387 28.21 -13.00 -11.03
C GLY A 387 28.44 -14.37 -11.68
N ALA A 388 29.61 -14.59 -12.30
CA ALA A 388 29.94 -15.85 -12.98
C ALA A 388 29.70 -17.11 -12.09
N LYS A 389 29.94 -17.02 -10.78
CA LYS A 389 29.60 -18.09 -9.82
C LYS A 389 28.10 -18.37 -9.73
N GLN A 390 27.25 -17.34 -9.73
CA GLN A 390 25.79 -17.47 -9.70
C GLN A 390 25.25 -18.04 -11.03
N ALA A 391 25.78 -17.58 -12.17
CA ALA A 391 25.45 -18.11 -13.48
C ALA A 391 25.82 -19.60 -13.59
N ASN A 392 27.03 -19.98 -13.16
CA ASN A 392 27.47 -21.38 -13.11
C ASN A 392 26.63 -22.24 -12.16
N VAL A 393 26.15 -21.67 -11.05
CA VAL A 393 25.19 -22.37 -10.18
C VAL A 393 23.90 -22.64 -10.93
N LEU A 394 23.19 -21.63 -11.46
CA LEU A 394 21.93 -21.80 -12.21
C LEU A 394 22.08 -22.79 -13.38
N GLY A 395 23.20 -22.68 -14.10
CA GLY A 395 23.44 -23.34 -15.37
C GLY A 395 22.46 -22.92 -16.46
N GLY A 396 22.58 -23.54 -17.64
CA GLY A 396 21.82 -23.19 -18.83
C GLY A 396 22.60 -22.26 -19.77
N LYS A 397 22.03 -22.02 -20.94
CA LYS A 397 22.57 -21.17 -21.99
C LYS A 397 22.60 -19.71 -21.54
N ILE A 398 23.78 -19.09 -21.61
CA ILE A 398 23.92 -17.64 -21.59
C ILE A 398 23.83 -17.18 -23.04
N TYR A 399 22.91 -16.27 -23.34
CA TYR A 399 22.69 -15.76 -24.69
C TYR A 399 23.65 -14.60 -24.98
N ASN A 400 24.28 -14.59 -26.15
CA ASN A 400 24.97 -13.39 -26.62
C ASN A 400 23.96 -12.41 -27.21
N LEU A 401 24.28 -11.12 -27.14
CA LEU A 401 23.62 -10.10 -27.96
C LEU A 401 23.97 -10.35 -29.44
N ALA A 402 23.00 -10.16 -30.33
CA ALA A 402 23.19 -10.42 -31.76
C ALA A 402 24.25 -9.48 -32.36
N GLU A 403 25.38 -10.03 -32.82
CA GLU A 403 26.48 -9.22 -33.37
C GLU A 403 26.07 -8.45 -34.64
N ASN A 404 25.19 -9.06 -35.44
CA ASN A 404 24.68 -8.50 -36.68
C ASN A 404 23.14 -8.53 -36.69
N PRO A 405 22.44 -7.66 -35.94
CA PRO A 405 20.99 -7.72 -35.76
C PRO A 405 20.19 -7.70 -37.06
N PHE A 406 20.72 -7.04 -38.09
CA PHE A 406 20.06 -6.81 -39.38
C PHE A 406 20.42 -7.83 -40.47
N LYS A 407 21.24 -8.84 -40.14
CA LYS A 407 21.69 -9.90 -41.07
C LYS A 407 20.53 -10.68 -41.69
N PHE A 408 19.47 -10.87 -40.94
CA PHE A 408 18.19 -11.36 -41.39
C PHE A 408 17.13 -10.33 -41.00
N GLN A 409 16.30 -9.86 -41.94
CA GLN A 409 15.17 -8.94 -41.64
C GLN A 409 13.97 -9.67 -40.98
N GLN A 410 14.24 -10.82 -40.37
CA GLN A 410 13.27 -11.69 -39.71
C GLN A 410 13.82 -12.09 -38.35
N ALA A 411 12.97 -12.07 -37.33
CA ALA A 411 13.26 -12.46 -35.95
C ALA A 411 12.21 -13.43 -35.43
N VAL A 412 12.50 -14.09 -34.30
CA VAL A 412 11.56 -14.90 -33.55
C VAL A 412 11.19 -14.17 -32.27
N LEU A 413 9.92 -13.81 -32.13
CA LEU A 413 9.36 -13.32 -30.87
C LEU A 413 9.02 -14.51 -29.98
N VAL A 414 9.33 -14.39 -28.70
CA VAL A 414 8.98 -15.35 -27.66
C VAL A 414 8.30 -14.61 -26.50
N GLY A 415 7.04 -14.95 -26.25
CA GLY A 415 6.24 -14.35 -25.20
C GLY A 415 6.67 -14.88 -23.83
N ALA A 416 7.51 -14.11 -23.12
CA ALA A 416 8.17 -14.57 -21.89
C ALA A 416 7.19 -15.11 -20.84
N GLN A 417 6.06 -14.43 -20.62
CA GLN A 417 5.01 -14.90 -19.69
C GLN A 417 3.96 -15.79 -20.37
N ASN A 418 3.68 -15.53 -21.64
CA ASN A 418 2.47 -16.00 -22.32
C ASN A 418 2.64 -17.34 -23.04
N GLY A 419 3.87 -17.88 -23.12
CA GLY A 419 4.14 -19.21 -23.64
C GLY A 419 3.92 -19.39 -25.15
N TYR A 420 3.79 -18.30 -25.90
CA TYR A 420 3.73 -18.31 -27.36
C TYR A 420 5.08 -17.98 -27.99
N TYR A 421 5.21 -18.26 -29.28
CA TYR A 421 6.27 -17.76 -30.14
C TYR A 421 5.77 -17.54 -31.57
N GLY A 422 6.49 -16.75 -32.35
CA GLY A 422 6.14 -16.47 -33.74
C GLY A 422 7.28 -15.81 -34.51
N GLU A 423 7.34 -16.08 -35.81
CA GLU A 423 8.29 -15.39 -36.70
C GLU A 423 7.73 -14.04 -37.15
N ALA A 424 8.61 -13.06 -37.28
CA ALA A 424 8.26 -11.67 -37.53
C ALA A 424 9.29 -11.02 -38.45
N GLU A 425 8.86 -10.47 -39.57
CA GLU A 425 9.70 -9.52 -40.31
C GLU A 425 9.75 -8.18 -39.57
N PHE A 426 10.86 -7.46 -39.69
CA PHE A 426 11.03 -6.16 -39.04
C PHE A 426 11.75 -5.16 -39.92
N LYS A 427 11.39 -3.89 -39.76
CA LYS A 427 11.99 -2.76 -40.45
C LYS A 427 12.70 -1.85 -39.46
N LEU A 428 13.86 -1.34 -39.86
CA LEU A 428 14.55 -0.24 -39.18
C LEU A 428 13.62 0.97 -39.08
N ASP A 429 13.59 1.64 -37.93
CA ASP A 429 13.08 3.01 -37.84
C ASP A 429 14.24 3.98 -38.20
N PRO A 430 14.18 4.70 -39.34
CA PRO A 430 15.27 5.59 -39.74
C PRO A 430 15.49 6.78 -38.79
N GLN A 431 14.49 7.13 -37.98
CA GLN A 431 14.58 8.20 -36.98
C GLN A 431 15.10 7.68 -35.63
N ASN A 432 15.00 6.37 -35.37
CA ASN A 432 15.35 5.74 -34.10
C ASN A 432 16.11 4.42 -34.35
N PRO A 433 17.41 4.47 -34.73
CA PRO A 433 18.18 3.31 -35.22
C PRO A 433 18.52 2.25 -34.16
N ASP A 434 18.10 2.46 -32.91
CA ASP A 434 18.14 1.48 -31.82
C ASP A 434 16.80 0.73 -31.65
N TYR A 435 15.80 1.03 -32.48
CA TYR A 435 14.50 0.38 -32.50
C TYR A 435 14.18 -0.23 -33.86
N VAL A 436 13.50 -1.37 -33.84
CA VAL A 436 12.93 -2.00 -35.04
C VAL A 436 11.42 -2.16 -34.89
N LYS A 437 10.70 -1.88 -35.96
CA LYS A 437 9.26 -2.02 -36.06
C LYS A 437 8.93 -3.41 -36.60
N MET A 438 8.18 -4.19 -35.82
CA MET A 438 7.73 -5.53 -36.19
C MET A 438 6.51 -5.45 -37.11
N GLU A 439 6.52 -6.20 -38.22
CA GLU A 439 5.48 -6.15 -39.24
C GLU A 439 4.23 -6.95 -38.83
N LYS A 440 3.10 -6.27 -38.58
CA LYS A 440 1.83 -6.91 -38.18
C LYS A 440 1.27 -7.95 -39.17
N GLN A 441 1.76 -7.99 -40.41
CA GLN A 441 1.32 -8.95 -41.43
C GLN A 441 2.19 -10.22 -41.53
N ALA A 442 3.42 -10.19 -41.01
CA ALA A 442 4.39 -11.28 -41.17
C ALA A 442 4.21 -12.43 -40.15
N PHE A 443 3.41 -12.22 -39.10
CA PHE A 443 3.17 -13.17 -38.01
C PHE A 443 2.36 -14.40 -38.46
N ARG A 444 3.01 -15.34 -39.15
CA ARG A 444 2.39 -16.59 -39.64
C ARG A 444 2.06 -17.53 -38.48
N LYS A 445 0.76 -17.72 -38.26
CA LYS A 445 0.10 -18.61 -37.28
C LYS A 445 0.94 -19.80 -36.76
N LEU A 446 1.38 -19.72 -35.50
CA LEU A 446 1.67 -20.88 -34.65
C LEU A 446 1.10 -20.65 -33.24
N VAL A 447 0.59 -21.73 -32.64
CA VAL A 447 0.09 -21.92 -31.26
C VAL A 447 -0.36 -20.68 -30.47
N GLY A 448 -1.69 -20.55 -30.30
CA GLY A 448 -2.32 -19.52 -29.46
C GLY A 448 -2.72 -18.26 -30.22
N LYS A 449 -3.36 -17.31 -29.51
CA LYS A 449 -3.60 -15.95 -30.05
C LYS A 449 -2.30 -15.15 -29.94
N PHE A 450 -1.39 -15.37 -30.88
CA PHE A 450 -0.14 -14.63 -30.95
C PHE A 450 -0.41 -13.13 -31.18
N SER A 451 -0.02 -12.31 -30.21
CA SER A 451 -0.05 -10.85 -30.27
C SER A 451 1.16 -10.34 -29.50
N PRO A 452 2.13 -9.66 -30.15
CA PRO A 452 3.31 -9.13 -29.48
C PRO A 452 2.94 -8.30 -28.25
N SER A 453 3.66 -8.51 -27.16
CA SER A 453 3.44 -7.86 -25.87
C SER A 453 4.71 -7.27 -25.29
N ARG A 454 4.54 -6.29 -24.39
CA ARG A 454 5.65 -5.65 -23.69
C ARG A 454 6.44 -6.68 -22.88
N GLY A 455 7.75 -6.70 -23.07
CA GLY A 455 8.63 -7.68 -22.44
C GLY A 455 8.73 -9.04 -23.15
N ASP A 456 8.12 -9.23 -24.32
CA ASP A 456 8.46 -10.36 -25.19
C ASP A 456 9.94 -10.27 -25.61
N LEU A 457 10.65 -11.38 -25.56
CA LEU A 457 12.03 -11.44 -26.00
C LEU A 457 12.09 -11.64 -27.51
N VAL A 458 13.04 -10.96 -28.17
CA VAL A 458 13.23 -11.03 -29.62
C VAL A 458 14.58 -11.64 -29.91
N PHE A 459 14.57 -12.78 -30.60
CA PHE A 459 15.76 -13.50 -31.00
C PHE A 459 16.00 -13.36 -32.50
N SER A 460 17.27 -13.25 -32.88
CA SER A 460 17.70 -13.38 -34.27
C SER A 460 17.40 -14.79 -34.79
N LYS A 461 17.39 -14.98 -36.12
CA LYS A 461 17.29 -16.32 -36.73
C LYS A 461 18.53 -17.20 -36.46
N THR A 462 19.63 -16.66 -35.94
CA THR A 462 20.79 -17.41 -35.44
C THR A 462 20.65 -17.85 -33.98
N GLY A 463 19.59 -17.43 -33.26
CA GLY A 463 19.35 -17.80 -31.86
C GLY A 463 20.09 -16.94 -30.83
N GLU A 464 20.72 -15.86 -31.27
CA GLU A 464 21.23 -14.77 -30.42
C GLU A 464 20.09 -13.85 -29.99
N LEU A 465 20.23 -13.18 -28.83
CA LEU A 465 19.23 -12.22 -28.37
C LEU A 465 19.38 -10.90 -29.14
N LEU A 466 18.36 -10.53 -29.91
CA LEU A 466 18.33 -9.28 -30.66
C LEU A 466 17.83 -8.12 -29.77
N GLY A 467 16.87 -8.39 -28.89
CA GLY A 467 16.27 -7.35 -28.07
C GLY A 467 15.03 -7.79 -27.30
N ILE A 468 14.21 -6.79 -26.94
CA ILE A 468 13.00 -6.96 -26.16
C ILE A 468 11.91 -5.97 -26.63
N MET A 469 10.66 -6.43 -26.68
CA MET A 469 9.53 -5.60 -27.09
C MET A 469 9.21 -4.54 -26.05
N VAL A 470 9.15 -3.28 -26.47
CA VAL A 470 8.89 -2.11 -25.61
C VAL A 470 7.44 -1.61 -25.70
N ASN A 471 6.74 -1.98 -26.76
CA ASN A 471 5.29 -1.88 -26.94
C ASN A 471 4.80 -3.02 -27.86
N ASP A 472 3.59 -2.93 -28.43
CA ASP A 472 3.00 -3.97 -29.29
C ASP A 472 3.59 -4.00 -30.72
N THR A 473 4.47 -3.05 -31.05
CA THR A 473 4.92 -2.78 -32.42
C THR A 473 6.43 -2.62 -32.57
N HIS A 474 7.15 -2.24 -31.50
CA HIS A 474 8.57 -1.93 -31.55
C HIS A 474 9.37 -2.76 -30.55
N CYS A 475 10.52 -3.23 -31.01
CA CYS A 475 11.57 -3.87 -30.21
C CYS A 475 12.74 -2.88 -30.07
N VAL A 476 13.31 -2.74 -28.87
CA VAL A 476 14.62 -2.10 -28.70
C VAL A 476 15.72 -3.13 -29.01
N VAL A 477 16.63 -2.78 -29.91
CA VAL A 477 17.77 -3.62 -30.32
C VAL A 477 18.92 -3.43 -29.34
N LEU A 478 19.27 -4.49 -28.62
CA LEU A 478 20.29 -4.44 -27.58
C LEU A 478 21.67 -4.73 -28.18
N LYS A 479 22.44 -3.67 -28.45
CA LYS A 479 23.83 -3.75 -28.97
C LYS A 479 24.88 -3.90 -27.86
N SER A 480 24.60 -3.37 -26.66
CA SER A 480 25.45 -3.46 -25.46
C SER A 480 24.64 -3.13 -24.19
N ILE A 481 25.09 -3.56 -23.01
CA ILE A 481 24.40 -3.28 -21.73
C ILE A 481 25.12 -2.17 -20.94
N LYS A 482 24.82 -0.92 -21.30
CA LYS A 482 25.30 0.25 -20.54
C LYS A 482 24.34 0.57 -19.40
N THR A 483 24.70 0.19 -18.18
CA THR A 483 23.91 0.49 -16.98
C THR A 483 24.01 1.97 -16.59
N THR A 484 22.88 2.62 -16.32
CA THR A 484 22.81 4.02 -15.89
C THR A 484 22.62 4.12 -14.37
N THR A 485 21.38 4.19 -13.89
CA THR A 485 21.06 4.24 -12.46
C THR A 485 20.99 2.83 -11.88
N LYS A 486 21.66 2.60 -10.74
CA LYS A 486 21.68 1.31 -10.02
C LYS A 486 21.02 1.47 -8.65
N PHE A 487 20.26 0.48 -8.22
CA PHE A 487 19.61 0.45 -6.91
C PHE A 487 19.63 -0.95 -6.29
N LYS A 488 19.74 -1.00 -4.96
CA LYS A 488 19.89 -2.23 -4.18
C LYS A 488 18.57 -2.89 -3.84
N PHE A 489 18.67 -4.18 -3.56
CA PHE A 489 17.61 -5.01 -3.00
C PHE A 489 17.97 -5.38 -1.55
N GLY A 490 16.96 -5.41 -0.68
CA GLY A 490 17.08 -5.67 0.75
C GLY A 490 15.81 -5.33 1.53
N ASN A 491 15.87 -5.55 2.85
CA ASN A 491 14.74 -5.29 3.77
C ASN A 491 14.62 -3.83 4.21
N ASN A 492 15.59 -2.98 3.85
CA ASN A 492 15.53 -1.53 4.00
C ASN A 492 16.24 -0.89 2.80
N VAL A 493 15.45 -0.32 1.90
CA VAL A 493 15.90 0.28 0.62
C VAL A 493 15.28 1.66 0.38
N LEU A 494 14.71 2.29 1.41
CA LEU A 494 14.09 3.61 1.31
C LEU A 494 15.11 4.68 0.83
N SER A 495 16.38 4.51 1.19
CA SER A 495 17.50 5.36 0.76
C SER A 495 17.81 5.28 -0.74
N GLU A 496 17.36 4.23 -1.43
CA GLU A 496 17.60 4.06 -2.87
C GLU A 496 16.67 4.94 -3.73
N GLN A 497 15.71 5.64 -3.12
CA GLN A 497 14.80 6.60 -3.77
C GLN A 497 14.13 6.07 -5.05
N THR A 498 13.68 4.82 -5.01
CA THR A 498 13.17 4.08 -6.19
C THR A 498 12.01 4.77 -6.92
N GLY A 499 11.17 5.54 -6.23
CA GLY A 499 10.16 6.38 -6.84
C GLY A 499 10.75 7.54 -7.67
N GLY A 500 11.80 8.18 -7.15
CA GLY A 500 12.58 9.18 -7.88
C GLY A 500 13.30 8.61 -9.11
N ILE A 501 13.79 7.38 -9.03
CA ILE A 501 14.37 6.67 -10.18
C ILE A 501 13.29 6.43 -11.25
N MET A 502 12.12 5.91 -10.88
CA MET A 502 11.06 5.64 -11.86
C MET A 502 10.44 6.93 -12.43
N ALA A 503 10.42 8.02 -11.66
CA ALA A 503 10.11 9.35 -12.17
C ALA A 503 11.15 9.84 -13.19
N SER A 504 12.45 9.63 -12.97
CA SER A 504 13.50 9.99 -13.94
C SER A 504 13.36 9.20 -15.25
N GLN A 505 13.08 7.90 -15.17
CA GLN A 505 12.77 7.08 -16.34
C GLN A 505 11.51 7.57 -17.07
N LYS A 506 10.51 8.10 -16.37
CA LYS A 506 9.31 8.68 -17.00
C LYS A 506 9.62 9.97 -17.77
N PHE A 507 10.57 10.79 -17.32
CA PHE A 507 11.02 11.96 -18.10
C PHE A 507 11.76 11.53 -19.37
N ILE A 508 12.65 10.52 -19.30
CA ILE A 508 13.33 9.97 -20.48
C ILE A 508 12.29 9.38 -21.46
N MET A 509 11.37 8.56 -20.97
CA MET A 509 10.32 7.95 -21.80
C MET A 509 9.41 8.99 -22.49
N ASN A 510 9.14 10.13 -21.83
CA ASN A 510 8.37 11.23 -22.43
C ASN A 510 9.13 11.99 -23.54
N SER A 511 10.46 11.88 -23.60
CA SER A 511 11.27 12.46 -24.68
C SER A 511 11.36 11.59 -25.94
N LEU A 512 10.96 10.32 -25.85
CA LEU A 512 10.87 9.43 -27.01
C LEU A 512 9.72 9.88 -27.94
N PRO A 513 9.82 9.64 -29.26
CA PRO A 513 8.71 9.82 -30.19
C PRO A 513 7.43 9.10 -29.75
N ILE A 514 6.27 9.68 -30.05
CA ILE A 514 4.96 9.21 -29.58
C ILE A 514 4.69 7.73 -29.95
N HIS A 515 5.19 7.24 -31.08
CA HIS A 515 5.03 5.83 -31.49
C HIS A 515 5.91 4.83 -30.72
N LEU A 516 6.88 5.34 -29.96
CA LEU A 516 7.74 4.56 -29.07
C LEU A 516 7.35 4.67 -27.59
N GLN A 517 6.36 5.51 -27.22
CA GLN A 517 5.83 5.59 -25.85
C GLN A 517 4.87 4.43 -25.53
#